data_AF-A0A3Q0KIP1-F1
#
_entry.id   AF-A0A3Q0KIP1-F1
#
_cell.length_a   1.000
_cell.length_b   1.000
_cell.length_c   1.000
_cell.angle_alpha   90.00
_cell.angle_beta   90.00
_cell.angle_gamma   90.00
#
_symmetry.space_group_name_H-M   'P 1'
#
loop_
_entity.id
_entity.type
_entity.pdbx_description
1 polymer ?
#
loop_
_entity_poly.entity_id
_entity_poly.type
_entity_poly.pdbx_seq_one_letter_code
_entity_poly.pdbx_strand_id
1 'polypeptide(L)'
;MVCLVWFHVAALLLLLHTSTQTDVESNQPEDIKAEISKSEGRMKELRKYIKDRDSEIQSLRDKIIKADPSRMKNIDEFIKCQNEYWISRTAIQVSSATQNLQKDYQAKYPHVNFDSLNWEAFIMGKAERTKNMRSESELTKCNELIPYNTFNVGRIDEQIYLKYVDVKDLDIEFIKYSYLFQILEAMSDYEYDE
;
A
#
# COMPACT_ATOMS: atom_id res chain seq x y z
N MET A 1 -15.02 -57.35 -35.28
CA MET A 1 -14.28 -56.08 -35.50
C MET A 1 -15.25 -54.88 -35.55
N VAL A 2 -16.07 -54.65 -34.52
CA VAL A 2 -17.03 -53.52 -34.48
C VAL A 2 -16.91 -52.69 -33.19
N CYS A 3 -16.09 -53.11 -32.21
CA CYS A 3 -15.87 -52.35 -30.97
C CYS A 3 -14.93 -51.14 -31.11
N LEU A 4 -14.27 -50.93 -32.26
CA LEU A 4 -13.30 -49.85 -32.45
C LEU A 4 -13.94 -48.51 -32.86
N VAL A 5 -15.20 -48.48 -33.29
CA VAL A 5 -15.85 -47.24 -33.76
C VAL A 5 -16.28 -46.34 -32.58
N TRP A 6 -16.57 -46.91 -31.41
CA TRP A 6 -17.03 -46.13 -30.25
C TRP A 6 -15.92 -45.30 -29.58
N PHE A 7 -14.66 -45.74 -29.66
CA PHE A 7 -13.55 -44.98 -29.06
C PHE A 7 -13.24 -43.68 -29.82
N HIS A 8 -13.55 -43.59 -31.12
CA HIS A 8 -13.29 -42.36 -31.88
C HIS A 8 -14.35 -41.28 -31.66
N VAL A 9 -15.61 -41.63 -31.39
CA VAL A 9 -16.66 -40.64 -31.13
C VAL A 9 -16.47 -39.97 -29.76
N ALA A 10 -16.04 -40.73 -28.75
CA ALA A 10 -15.75 -40.17 -27.42
C ALA A 10 -14.53 -39.22 -27.43
N ALA A 11 -13.50 -39.53 -28.22
CA ALA A 11 -12.33 -38.67 -28.37
C ALA A 11 -12.67 -37.35 -29.10
N LEU A 12 -13.55 -37.38 -30.10
CA LEU A 12 -14.02 -36.16 -30.76
C LEU A 12 -14.91 -35.30 -29.86
N LEU A 13 -15.73 -35.90 -28.99
CA LEU A 13 -16.53 -35.15 -28.01
C LEU A 13 -15.67 -34.51 -26.91
N LEU A 14 -14.57 -35.16 -26.51
CA LEU A 14 -13.57 -34.56 -25.60
C LEU A 14 -12.81 -33.40 -26.26
N LEU A 15 -12.52 -33.47 -27.56
CA LEU A 15 -11.94 -32.36 -28.32
C LEU A 15 -12.92 -31.20 -28.52
N LEU A 16 -14.22 -31.48 -28.64
CA LEU A 16 -15.27 -30.46 -28.75
C LEU A 16 -15.61 -29.79 -27.41
N HIS A 17 -15.32 -30.42 -26.27
CA HIS A 17 -15.52 -29.80 -24.94
C HIS A 17 -14.36 -28.93 -24.46
N THR A 18 -13.25 -28.90 -25.19
CA THR A 18 -12.16 -27.94 -24.91
C THR A 18 -12.15 -26.74 -25.86
N SER A 19 -13.01 -26.70 -26.88
CA SER A 19 -13.10 -25.54 -27.80
C SER A 19 -14.03 -24.42 -27.30
N THR A 20 -14.38 -24.42 -26.02
CA THR A 20 -14.81 -23.21 -25.32
C THR A 20 -13.72 -22.76 -24.35
N GLN A 21 -12.48 -22.68 -24.82
CA GLN A 21 -11.74 -21.46 -24.53
C GLN A 21 -12.51 -20.38 -25.25
N THR A 22 -13.48 -19.80 -24.54
CA THR A 22 -13.83 -18.41 -24.78
C THR A 22 -12.50 -17.69 -24.89
N ASP A 23 -12.21 -17.23 -26.10
CA ASP A 23 -11.38 -16.08 -26.36
C ASP A 23 -11.99 -14.92 -25.56
N VAL A 24 -11.79 -14.96 -24.24
CA VAL A 24 -11.47 -13.77 -23.49
C VAL A 24 -10.05 -13.46 -23.95
N GLU A 25 -9.92 -13.00 -25.21
CA GLU A 25 -8.94 -11.98 -25.55
C GLU A 25 -9.21 -10.88 -24.54
N SER A 26 -8.54 -11.03 -23.39
CA SER A 26 -8.62 -10.06 -22.32
C SER A 26 -8.14 -8.78 -22.96
N ASN A 27 -8.95 -7.73 -22.84
CA ASN A 27 -8.53 -6.37 -23.10
C ASN A 27 -7.45 -5.97 -22.06
N GLN A 28 -6.38 -6.77 -21.92
CA GLN A 28 -5.38 -6.68 -20.88
C GLN A 28 -4.80 -5.27 -20.78
N PRO A 29 -4.50 -4.55 -21.90
CA PRO A 29 -4.00 -3.18 -21.79
C PRO A 29 -5.04 -2.21 -21.23
N GLU A 30 -6.32 -2.32 -21.65
CA GLU A 30 -7.38 -1.43 -21.18
C GLU A 30 -7.76 -1.70 -19.73
N ASP A 31 -7.77 -2.97 -19.31
CA ASP A 31 -7.97 -3.36 -17.91
C ASP A 31 -6.84 -2.78 -17.02
N ILE A 32 -5.59 -2.86 -17.48
CA ILE A 32 -4.43 -2.29 -16.76
C ILE A 32 -4.51 -0.76 -16.72
N LYS A 33 -4.84 -0.09 -17.83
CA LYS A 33 -5.06 1.37 -17.87
C LYS A 33 -6.17 1.80 -16.91
N ALA A 34 -7.27 1.04 -16.85
CA ALA A 34 -8.36 1.30 -15.91
C ALA A 34 -7.92 1.13 -14.45
N GLU A 35 -7.12 0.11 -14.14
CA GLU A 35 -6.52 -0.06 -12.82
C GLU A 35 -5.55 1.06 -12.44
N ILE A 36 -4.72 1.52 -13.38
CA ILE A 36 -3.82 2.68 -13.19
C ILE A 36 -4.63 3.92 -12.84
N SER A 37 -5.66 4.25 -13.63
CA SER A 37 -6.52 5.42 -13.38
C SER A 37 -7.22 5.34 -12.02
N LYS A 38 -7.70 4.16 -11.62
CA LYS A 38 -8.26 3.93 -10.29
C LYS A 38 -7.21 4.16 -9.18
N SER A 39 -5.98 3.70 -9.40
CA SER A 39 -4.87 3.86 -8.45
C SER A 39 -4.50 5.33 -8.26
N GLU A 40 -4.41 6.11 -9.35
CA GLU A 40 -4.19 7.56 -9.32
C GLU A 40 -5.28 8.29 -8.53
N GLY A 41 -6.55 7.94 -8.79
CA GLY A 41 -7.69 8.49 -8.06
C GLY A 41 -7.58 8.24 -6.55
N ARG A 42 -7.27 7.00 -6.16
CA ARG A 42 -7.10 6.62 -4.75
C ARG A 42 -5.92 7.31 -4.10
N MET A 43 -4.77 7.41 -4.78
CA MET A 43 -3.61 8.16 -4.26
C MET A 43 -3.93 9.64 -4.03
N LYS A 44 -4.71 10.27 -4.93
CA LYS A 44 -5.15 11.66 -4.77
C LYS A 44 -6.04 11.84 -3.55
N GLU A 45 -6.96 10.92 -3.32
CA GLU A 45 -7.84 10.92 -2.15
C GLU A 45 -7.05 10.74 -0.85
N LEU A 46 -6.14 9.75 -0.80
CA LEU A 46 -5.30 9.50 0.37
C LEU A 46 -4.41 10.69 0.72
N ARG A 47 -3.80 11.34 -0.28
CA ARG A 47 -3.02 12.58 -0.06
C ARG A 47 -3.86 13.70 0.55
N LYS A 48 -5.14 13.79 0.17
CA LYS A 48 -6.06 14.75 0.78
C LYS A 48 -6.33 14.40 2.24
N TYR A 49 -6.65 13.14 2.57
CA TYR A 49 -6.88 12.72 3.95
C TYR A 49 -5.67 12.97 4.85
N ILE A 50 -4.46 12.62 4.38
CA ILE A 50 -3.22 12.88 5.13
C ILE A 50 -3.06 14.37 5.44
N LYS A 51 -3.31 15.25 4.45
CA LYS A 51 -3.24 16.70 4.62
C LYS A 51 -4.30 17.24 5.58
N ASP A 52 -5.53 16.71 5.50
CA ASP A 52 -6.62 17.10 6.40
C ASP A 52 -6.29 16.72 7.85
N ARG A 53 -5.68 15.54 8.07
CA ARG A 53 -5.21 15.11 9.39
C ARG A 53 -4.05 15.94 9.92
N ASP A 54 -3.06 16.27 9.08
CA ASP A 54 -1.97 17.18 9.47
C ASP A 54 -2.52 18.54 9.93
N SER A 55 -3.55 19.05 9.23
CA SER A 55 -4.22 20.30 9.59
C SER A 55 -4.97 20.18 10.93
N GLU A 56 -5.64 19.06 11.17
CA GLU A 56 -6.35 18.81 12.43
C GLU A 56 -5.39 18.64 13.62
N ILE A 57 -4.29 17.89 13.44
CA ILE A 57 -3.22 17.76 14.44
C ILE A 57 -2.68 19.14 14.82
N GLN A 58 -2.37 19.98 13.83
CA GLN A 58 -1.87 21.34 14.08
C GLN A 58 -2.91 22.19 14.83
N SER A 59 -4.18 22.12 14.45
CA SER A 59 -5.25 22.85 15.13
C SER A 59 -5.41 22.42 16.61
N LEU A 60 -5.34 21.11 16.88
CA LEU A 60 -5.42 20.57 18.24
C LEU A 60 -4.21 20.98 19.07
N ARG A 61 -3.02 20.87 18.49
CA ARG A 61 -1.76 21.32 19.10
C ARG A 61 -1.85 22.78 19.55
N ASP A 62 -2.27 23.66 18.67
CA ASP A 62 -2.34 25.09 18.96
C ASP A 62 -3.38 25.41 20.05
N LYS A 63 -4.51 24.69 20.07
CA LYS A 63 -5.51 24.79 21.16
C LYS A 63 -4.94 24.34 22.49
N ILE A 64 -4.17 23.26 22.52
CA ILE A 64 -3.54 22.71 23.74
C ILE A 64 -2.51 23.71 24.30
N ILE A 65 -1.60 24.21 23.46
CA ILE A 65 -0.57 25.18 23.87
C ILE A 65 -1.22 26.46 24.39
N LYS A 66 -2.27 26.95 23.73
CA LYS A 66 -2.99 28.15 24.18
C LYS A 66 -3.69 27.95 25.53
N ALA A 67 -4.21 26.74 25.79
CA ALA A 67 -4.94 26.44 27.02
C ALA A 67 -4.02 26.30 28.25
N ASP A 68 -2.86 25.63 28.10
CA ASP A 68 -1.89 25.46 29.18
C ASP A 68 -0.46 25.33 28.63
N PRO A 69 0.20 26.45 28.31
CA PRO A 69 1.53 26.42 27.69
C PRO A 69 2.59 25.82 28.62
N SER A 70 2.40 25.94 29.94
CA SER A 70 3.38 25.50 30.93
C SER A 70 3.44 23.97 31.06
N ARG A 71 2.26 23.31 31.12
CA ARG A 71 2.19 21.85 31.25
C ARG A 71 2.34 21.15 29.91
N MET A 72 2.07 21.83 28.80
CA MET A 72 2.09 21.27 27.45
C MET A 72 3.35 21.63 26.65
N LYS A 73 4.41 22.07 27.34
CA LYS A 73 5.68 22.46 26.71
C LYS A 73 6.33 21.39 25.83
N ASN A 74 6.06 20.11 26.08
CA ASN A 74 6.63 18.97 25.35
C ASN A 74 5.71 18.43 24.24
N ILE A 75 4.61 19.12 23.90
CA ILE A 75 3.65 18.62 22.89
C ILE A 75 4.29 18.38 21.52
N ASP A 76 5.28 19.18 21.14
CA ASP A 76 6.01 19.00 19.90
C ASP A 76 6.87 17.74 19.89
N GLU A 77 7.55 17.48 21.01
CA GLU A 77 8.35 16.28 21.20
C GLU A 77 7.45 15.04 21.21
N PHE A 78 6.29 15.13 21.86
CA PHE A 78 5.26 14.08 21.83
C PHE A 78 4.81 13.78 20.40
N ILE A 79 4.36 14.79 19.65
CA ILE A 79 3.91 14.62 18.25
C ILE A 79 5.04 14.02 17.41
N LYS A 80 6.26 14.53 17.54
CA LYS A 80 7.42 14.02 16.80
C LYS A 80 7.69 12.54 17.12
N CYS A 81 7.73 12.18 18.40
CA CYS A 81 7.95 10.81 18.86
C CYS A 81 6.88 9.85 18.32
N GLN A 82 5.61 10.27 18.40
CA GLN A 82 4.47 9.52 17.84
C GLN A 82 4.60 9.30 16.34
N ASN A 83 4.94 10.34 15.57
CA ASN A 83 5.17 10.21 14.13
C ASN A 83 6.33 9.23 13.84
N GLU A 84 7.45 9.31 14.56
CA GLU A 84 8.59 8.41 14.36
C GLU A 84 8.23 6.94 14.63
N TYR A 85 7.45 6.66 15.69
CA TYR A 85 6.91 5.33 15.95
C TYR A 85 6.05 4.82 14.79
N TRP A 86 5.06 5.61 14.37
CA TRP A 86 4.15 5.18 13.32
C TRP A 86 4.81 5.08 11.94
N ILE A 87 5.84 5.89 11.64
CA ILE A 87 6.69 5.70 10.44
C ILE A 87 7.34 4.32 10.46
N SER A 88 7.96 3.95 11.58
CA SER A 88 8.67 2.67 11.71
C SER A 88 7.73 1.49 11.54
N ARG A 89 6.59 1.52 12.24
CA ARG A 89 5.56 0.48 12.20
C ARG A 89 4.96 0.35 10.81
N THR A 90 4.62 1.48 10.18
CA THR A 90 4.03 1.52 8.84
C THR A 90 5.00 0.95 7.81
N ALA A 91 6.28 1.32 7.86
CA ALA A 91 7.28 0.83 6.90
C ALA A 91 7.39 -0.70 6.93
N ILE A 92 7.34 -1.34 8.10
CA ILE A 92 7.35 -2.81 8.21
C ILE A 92 6.09 -3.41 7.55
N GLN A 93 4.92 -2.83 7.80
CA GLN A 93 3.67 -3.30 7.23
C GLN A 93 3.64 -3.16 5.70
N VAL A 94 4.11 -2.02 5.18
CA VAL A 94 4.23 -1.78 3.73
C VAL A 94 5.21 -2.78 3.13
N SER A 95 6.38 -3.01 3.73
CA SER A 95 7.37 -3.98 3.23
C SER A 95 6.76 -5.39 3.06
N SER A 96 6.02 -5.86 4.05
CA SER A 96 5.33 -7.17 3.97
C SER A 96 4.24 -7.17 2.89
N ALA A 97 3.46 -6.09 2.78
CA ALA A 97 2.43 -5.96 1.75
C ALA A 97 3.03 -5.94 0.33
N THR A 98 4.15 -5.23 0.13
CA THR A 98 4.88 -5.16 -1.14
C THR A 98 5.35 -6.53 -1.60
N GLN A 99 5.93 -7.34 -0.69
CA GLN A 99 6.38 -8.68 -1.03
C GLN A 99 5.24 -9.60 -1.48
N ASN A 100 4.07 -9.49 -0.85
CA ASN A 100 2.88 -10.24 -1.26
C ASN A 100 2.38 -9.74 -2.62
N LEU A 101 2.27 -8.42 -2.79
CA LEU A 101 1.84 -7.80 -4.03
C LEU A 101 2.74 -8.21 -5.21
N GLN A 102 4.05 -8.19 -5.02
CA GLN A 102 5.02 -8.63 -6.03
C GLN A 102 4.81 -10.10 -6.39
N LYS A 103 4.63 -10.99 -5.41
CA LYS A 103 4.36 -12.42 -5.69
C LYS A 103 3.08 -12.61 -6.50
N ASP A 104 2.01 -11.89 -6.15
CA ASP A 104 0.73 -11.98 -6.82
C ASP A 104 0.83 -11.50 -8.28
N TYR A 105 1.49 -10.36 -8.52
CA TYR A 105 1.72 -9.84 -9.87
C TYR A 105 2.70 -10.70 -10.67
N GLN A 106 3.78 -11.21 -10.08
CA GLN A 106 4.73 -12.11 -10.75
C GLN A 106 4.06 -13.42 -11.18
N ALA A 107 3.15 -13.95 -10.35
CA ALA A 107 2.38 -15.14 -10.71
C ALA A 107 1.43 -14.90 -11.88
N LYS A 108 0.82 -13.71 -11.94
CA LYS A 108 -0.12 -13.33 -13.03
C LYS A 108 0.59 -12.90 -14.31
N TYR A 109 1.75 -12.27 -14.20
CA TYR A 109 2.55 -11.72 -15.30
C TYR A 109 4.00 -12.23 -15.23
N PRO A 110 4.23 -13.53 -15.49
CA PRO A 110 5.54 -14.15 -15.28
C PRO A 110 6.65 -13.62 -16.21
N HIS A 111 6.28 -12.95 -17.31
CA HIS A 111 7.22 -12.36 -18.26
C HIS A 111 7.68 -10.94 -17.85
N VAL A 112 7.03 -10.32 -16.86
CA VAL A 112 7.38 -8.97 -16.42
C VAL A 112 8.50 -9.05 -15.39
N ASN A 113 9.54 -8.24 -15.59
CA ASN A 113 10.64 -8.08 -14.63
C ASN A 113 10.34 -6.92 -13.68
N PHE A 114 9.77 -7.22 -12.52
CA PHE A 114 9.41 -6.18 -11.56
C PHE A 114 10.64 -5.60 -10.84
N ASP A 115 10.86 -4.29 -10.97
CA ASP A 115 11.89 -3.56 -10.21
C ASP A 115 11.45 -3.38 -8.75
N SER A 116 11.79 -4.35 -7.90
CA SER A 116 11.51 -4.31 -6.45
C SER A 116 12.56 -3.54 -5.65
N LEU A 117 13.76 -3.33 -6.19
CA LEU A 117 14.88 -2.75 -5.44
C LEU A 117 14.59 -1.30 -5.03
N ASN A 118 13.96 -0.53 -5.91
CA ASN A 118 13.59 0.85 -5.64
C ASN A 118 12.57 0.97 -4.49
N TRP A 119 11.60 0.05 -4.42
CA TRP A 119 10.58 0.06 -3.36
C TRP A 119 11.12 -0.39 -2.02
N GLU A 120 11.94 -1.44 -2.00
CA GLU A 120 12.59 -1.90 -0.77
C GLU A 120 13.49 -0.82 -0.18
N ALA A 121 14.31 -0.15 -1.01
CA ALA A 121 15.14 0.96 -0.57
C ALA A 121 14.30 2.14 -0.03
N PHE A 122 13.20 2.48 -0.70
CA PHE A 122 12.28 3.54 -0.27
C PHE A 122 11.66 3.23 1.11
N ILE A 123 11.12 2.02 1.28
CA ILE A 123 10.45 1.59 2.52
C ILE A 123 11.46 1.47 3.66
N MET A 124 12.59 0.80 3.40
CA MET A 124 13.63 0.59 4.40
C MET A 124 14.29 1.91 4.79
N GLY A 125 14.48 2.85 3.87
CA GLY A 125 14.95 4.19 4.20
C GLY A 125 14.04 4.94 5.17
N LYS A 126 12.72 4.71 5.14
CA LYS A 126 11.79 5.26 6.15
C LYS A 126 11.97 4.58 7.52
N ALA A 127 12.06 3.25 7.54
CA ALA A 127 12.27 2.48 8.77
C ALA A 127 13.65 2.75 9.40
N GLU A 128 14.67 2.98 8.58
CA GLU A 128 16.05 3.15 9.02
C GLU A 128 16.25 4.48 9.76
N ARG A 129 15.57 5.54 9.33
CA ARG A 129 15.55 6.82 10.05
C ARG A 129 14.91 6.72 11.43
N THR A 130 14.17 5.64 11.70
CA THR A 130 13.42 5.43 12.95
C THR A 130 13.88 4.17 13.70
N LYS A 131 15.09 3.65 13.43
CA LYS A 131 15.66 2.36 13.90
C LYS A 131 15.20 1.87 15.28
N ASN A 132 15.03 2.77 16.24
CA ASN A 132 14.72 2.44 17.63
C ASN A 132 13.21 2.38 17.96
N MET A 133 12.31 2.91 17.11
CA MET A 133 10.89 3.08 17.42
C MET A 133 10.01 1.88 17.01
N ARG A 134 10.44 0.64 17.30
CA ARG A 134 9.74 -0.57 16.84
C ARG A 134 8.88 -1.25 17.90
N SER A 135 9.17 -1.02 19.18
CA SER A 135 8.49 -1.66 20.29
C SER A 135 7.41 -0.77 20.88
N GLU A 136 6.37 -1.41 21.41
CA GLU A 136 5.31 -0.74 22.17
C GLU A 136 5.86 0.06 23.37
N SER A 137 7.00 -0.36 23.91
CA SER A 137 7.70 0.39 24.97
C SER A 137 8.12 1.80 24.53
N GLU A 138 8.48 1.99 23.26
CA GLU A 138 8.83 3.34 22.76
C GLU A 138 7.58 4.21 22.63
N LEU A 139 6.45 3.64 22.22
CA LEU A 139 5.18 4.36 22.19
C LEU A 139 4.79 4.83 23.61
N THR A 140 4.97 3.97 24.62
CA THR A 140 4.77 4.34 26.02
C THR A 140 5.68 5.50 26.44
N LYS A 141 6.97 5.48 26.06
CA LYS A 141 7.88 6.60 26.33
C LYS A 141 7.44 7.89 25.63
N CYS A 142 6.88 7.81 24.42
CA CYS A 142 6.29 8.98 23.78
C CYS A 142 5.16 9.55 24.64
N ASN A 143 4.27 8.69 25.14
CA ASN A 143 3.13 9.09 25.98
C ASN A 143 3.56 9.74 27.30
N GLU A 144 4.70 9.35 27.87
CA GLU A 144 5.27 9.96 29.09
C GLU A 144 5.74 11.41 28.90
N LEU A 145 5.89 11.89 27.66
CA LEU A 145 6.28 13.28 27.37
C LEU A 145 5.20 14.29 27.77
N ILE A 146 3.94 13.86 27.88
CA ILE A 146 2.81 14.72 28.27
C ILE A 146 2.30 14.29 29.64
N PRO A 147 2.16 15.22 30.60
CA PRO A 147 1.85 14.87 31.99
C PRO A 147 0.45 14.26 32.19
N TYR A 148 -0.49 14.47 31.27
CA TYR A 148 -1.84 13.91 31.34
C TYR A 148 -2.49 13.81 29.96
N ASN A 149 -3.20 12.70 29.72
CA ASN A 149 -3.97 12.49 28.50
C ASN A 149 -5.28 13.30 28.56
N THR A 150 -5.25 14.53 28.05
CA THR A 150 -6.49 15.29 27.81
C THR A 150 -7.25 14.74 26.61
N PHE A 151 -8.53 15.07 26.51
CA PHE A 151 -9.32 14.79 25.30
C PHE A 151 -8.60 15.24 24.02
N ASN A 152 -7.99 16.44 24.00
CA ASN A 152 -7.29 16.93 22.81
C ASN A 152 -5.98 16.17 22.53
N VAL A 153 -5.27 15.72 23.57
CA VAL A 153 -4.05 14.89 23.42
C VAL A 153 -4.43 13.53 22.84
N GLY A 154 -5.47 12.89 23.38
CA GLY A 154 -6.00 11.64 22.84
C GLY A 154 -6.47 11.77 21.39
N ARG A 155 -7.06 12.92 21.02
CA ARG A 155 -7.40 13.19 19.61
C ARG A 155 -6.19 13.41 18.72
N ILE A 156 -5.11 14.03 19.20
CA ILE A 156 -3.86 14.11 18.43
C ILE A 156 -3.33 12.71 18.16
N ASP A 157 -3.27 11.86 19.19
CA ASP A 157 -2.80 10.48 19.07
C ASP A 157 -3.62 9.69 18.04
N GLU A 158 -4.95 9.78 18.11
CA GLU A 158 -5.86 9.19 17.13
C GLU A 158 -5.62 9.70 15.71
N GLN A 159 -5.44 11.02 15.53
CA GLN A 159 -5.18 11.59 14.20
C GLN A 159 -3.82 11.18 13.64
N ILE A 160 -2.79 11.04 14.48
CA ILE A 160 -1.49 10.51 14.05
C ILE A 160 -1.64 9.05 13.63
N TYR A 161 -2.29 8.21 14.45
CA TYR A 161 -2.54 6.81 14.10
C TYR A 161 -3.23 6.68 12.74
N LEU A 162 -4.35 7.37 12.57
CA LEU A 162 -5.13 7.28 11.34
C LEU A 162 -4.40 7.89 10.14
N LYS A 163 -3.59 8.94 10.33
CA LYS A 163 -2.68 9.46 9.29
C LYS A 163 -1.77 8.37 8.77
N TYR A 164 -1.21 7.55 9.65
CA TYR A 164 -0.31 6.49 9.22
C TYR A 164 -1.02 5.25 8.66
N VAL A 165 -2.30 5.04 8.98
CA VAL A 165 -3.17 4.14 8.22
C VAL A 165 -3.29 4.62 6.76
N ASP A 166 -3.55 5.91 6.56
CA ASP A 166 -3.68 6.49 5.22
C ASP A 166 -2.33 6.51 4.46
N VAL A 167 -1.21 6.80 5.15
CA VAL A 167 0.14 6.73 4.56
C VAL A 167 0.50 5.32 4.12
N LYS A 168 0.18 4.31 4.93
CA LYS A 168 0.41 2.90 4.58
C LYS A 168 -0.33 2.55 3.30
N ASP A 169 -1.61 2.90 3.22
CA ASP A 169 -2.43 2.64 2.03
C ASP A 169 -1.90 3.42 0.81
N LEU A 170 -1.43 4.65 1.00
CA LEU A 170 -0.83 5.46 -0.07
C LEU A 170 0.45 4.82 -0.62
N ASP A 171 1.33 4.35 0.27
CA ASP A 171 2.58 3.70 -0.13
C ASP A 171 2.29 2.40 -0.90
N ILE A 172 1.34 1.57 -0.43
CA ILE A 172 0.93 0.34 -1.12
C ILE A 172 0.33 0.66 -2.49
N GLU A 173 -0.55 1.67 -2.58
CA GLU A 173 -1.19 2.06 -3.82
C GLU A 173 -0.18 2.61 -4.84
N PHE A 174 0.84 3.34 -4.37
CA PHE A 174 1.93 3.81 -5.24
C PHE A 174 2.77 2.67 -5.81
N ILE A 175 3.06 1.64 -5.00
CA ILE A 175 3.77 0.43 -5.45
C ILE A 175 2.91 -0.33 -6.46
N LYS A 176 1.62 -0.48 -6.19
CA LYS A 176 0.66 -1.07 -7.14
C LYS A 176 0.69 -0.33 -8.47
N TYR A 177 0.56 1.00 -8.43
CA TYR A 177 0.64 1.85 -9.62
C TYR A 177 1.93 1.59 -10.41
N SER A 178 3.08 1.48 -9.75
CA SER A 178 4.34 1.19 -10.42
C SER A 178 4.37 -0.18 -11.10
N TYR A 179 3.88 -1.23 -10.44
CA TYR A 179 3.82 -2.56 -11.03
C TYR A 179 2.86 -2.61 -12.22
N LEU A 180 1.71 -1.94 -12.11
CA LEU A 180 0.78 -1.82 -13.25
C LEU A 180 1.42 -1.12 -14.45
N PHE A 181 2.25 -0.10 -14.22
CA PHE A 181 2.96 0.59 -15.28
C PHE A 181 4.00 -0.31 -15.95
N GLN A 182 4.77 -1.07 -15.18
CA GLN A 182 5.75 -2.05 -15.71
C GLN A 182 5.08 -3.17 -16.51
N ILE A 183 3.88 -3.61 -16.08
CA ILE A 183 3.06 -4.56 -16.85
C ILE A 183 2.65 -3.94 -18.18
N LEU A 184 2.12 -2.70 -18.16
CA LEU A 184 1.69 -2.02 -19.37
C LEU A 184 2.84 -1.80 -20.36
N GLU A 185 4.03 -1.43 -19.88
CA GLU A 185 5.24 -1.28 -20.69
C GLU A 185 5.64 -2.62 -21.34
N ALA A 186 5.73 -3.69 -20.55
CA ALA A 186 6.08 -5.01 -21.07
C ALA A 186 5.09 -5.45 -22.15
N MET A 187 3.79 -5.21 -21.95
CA MET A 187 2.76 -5.51 -22.94
C MET A 187 2.90 -4.72 -24.23
N SER A 188 3.28 -3.44 -24.15
CA SER A 188 3.51 -2.64 -25.36
C SER A 188 4.72 -3.13 -26.15
N ASP A 189 5.75 -3.65 -25.49
CA ASP A 189 6.91 -4.22 -26.16
C ASP A 189 6.55 -5.52 -26.91
N TYR A 190 5.66 -6.35 -26.35
CA TYR A 190 5.17 -7.57 -27.02
C TYR A 190 4.38 -7.28 -28.31
N GLU A 191 3.62 -6.18 -28.39
CA GLU A 191 2.88 -5.81 -29.62
C GLU A 191 3.81 -5.46 -30.80
N TYR A 192 5.10 -5.19 -30.57
CA TYR A 192 6.06 -4.87 -31.63
C TYR A 192 6.93 -6.06 -32.09
N ASP A 193 6.92 -7.18 -31.35
CA ASP A 193 7.73 -8.37 -31.66
C ASP A 193 6.96 -9.46 -32.45
N GLU A 194 5.64 -9.34 -32.63
CA GLU A 194 4.79 -10.19 -33.49
C GLU A 194 4.51 -9.57 -34.88
#